data_AF-A0A4P8YLW0-F1
#
_entry.id   AF-A0A4P8YLW0-F1
#
_cell.length_a   1.000
_cell.length_b   1.000
_cell.length_c   1.000
_cell.angle_alpha   90.00
_cell.angle_beta   90.00
_cell.angle_gamma   90.00
#
_symmetry.space_group_name_H-M   'P 1'
#
loop_
_entity.id
_entity.type
_entity.pdbx_description
1 polymer ?
#
loop_
_entity_poly.entity_id
_entity_poly.type
_entity_poly.pdbx_seq_one_letter_code
_entity_poly.pdbx_strand_id
1 'polypeptide(L)'
;MTDMDNKQLTINLKLIAGAIGIMNRHSISEIISTGGVPCSKSRADAIIRGAGATKNATGNSDLAGSRTNRAATVTPEEFNAFCLGLKPFLDSIDR
;
A
#
# COMPACT_ATOMS: atom_id res chain seq x y z
N MET A 1 6.82 24.65 1.11
CA MET A 1 6.84 23.26 1.57
C MET A 1 6.41 22.44 0.37
N THR A 2 7.33 21.75 -0.30
CA THR A 2 7.05 21.02 -1.55
C THR A 2 6.14 19.84 -1.23
N ASP A 3 4.93 19.84 -1.81
CA ASP A 3 4.08 18.65 -1.81
C ASP A 3 4.87 17.48 -2.40
N MET A 4 5.17 16.49 -1.56
CA MET A 4 5.91 15.32 -1.99
C MET A 4 4.98 14.43 -2.83
N ASP A 5 5.39 14.11 -4.06
CA ASP A 5 4.59 13.31 -4.99
C ASP A 5 4.19 11.95 -4.36
N ASN A 6 2.92 11.56 -4.54
CA ASN A 6 2.35 10.30 -4.07
C ASN A 6 3.17 9.07 -4.53
N LYS A 7 3.83 9.15 -5.69
CA LYS A 7 4.76 8.11 -6.14
C LYS A 7 5.98 7.99 -5.21
N GLN A 8 6.57 9.12 -4.80
CA GLN A 8 7.70 9.12 -3.88
C GLN A 8 7.31 8.62 -2.50
N LEU A 9 6.13 9.01 -1.99
CA LEU A 9 5.59 8.47 -0.74
C LEU A 9 5.38 6.95 -0.81
N THR A 10 4.91 6.45 -1.96
CA THR A 10 4.75 5.01 -2.18
C THR A 10 6.09 4.28 -2.18
N ILE A 11 7.12 4.87 -2.79
CA ILE A 11 8.49 4.33 -2.76
C ILE A 11 9.03 4.29 -1.33
N ASN A 12 8.88 5.39 -0.59
CA ASN A 12 9.34 5.49 0.80
C ASN A 12 8.65 4.43 1.69
N LEU A 13 7.33 4.26 1.55
CA LEU A 13 6.59 3.22 2.28
C LEU A 13 7.16 1.83 1.97
N LYS A 14 7.38 1.52 0.69
CA LYS A 14 7.93 0.21 0.27
C LYS A 14 9.35 -0.01 0.79
N LEU A 15 10.18 1.03 0.78
CA LEU A 15 11.55 0.96 1.30
C LEU A 15 11.55 0.63 2.80
N ILE A 16 10.74 1.35 3.59
CA ILE A 16 10.61 1.10 5.03
C ILE A 16 10.07 -0.31 5.29
N ALA A 17 8.95 -0.67 4.63
CA ALA A 17 8.33 -1.99 4.78
C ALA A 17 9.26 -3.14 4.37
N GLY A 18 10.06 -2.96 3.33
CA GLY A 18 11.06 -3.92 2.89
C GLY A 18 12.23 -4.03 3.88
N ALA A 19 12.72 -2.90 4.39
CA ALA A 19 13.85 -2.86 5.33
C ALA A 19 13.55 -3.59 6.65
N ILE A 20 12.30 -3.56 7.10
CA ILE A 20 11.87 -4.21 8.35
C ILE A 20 11.14 -5.55 8.12
N GLY A 21 11.10 -6.05 6.87
CA GLY A 21 10.60 -7.39 6.56
C GLY A 21 9.08 -7.58 6.59
N ILE A 22 8.30 -6.50 6.51
CA ILE A 22 6.81 -6.54 6.63
C ILE A 22 6.08 -6.31 5.30
N MET A 23 6.75 -6.53 4.16
CA MET A 23 6.22 -6.24 2.83
C MET A 23 5.14 -7.25 2.38
N ASN A 24 4.03 -7.31 3.12
CA ASN A 24 2.87 -8.13 2.81
C ASN A 24 1.56 -7.36 3.04
N ARG A 25 0.50 -7.74 2.32
CA ARG A 25 -0.79 -7.03 2.34
C ARG A 25 -1.47 -7.00 3.71
N HIS A 26 -1.18 -7.95 4.60
CA HIS A 26 -1.81 -8.04 5.91
C HIS A 26 -1.20 -6.98 6.83
N SER A 27 0.13 -7.00 6.99
CA SER A 27 0.85 -6.04 7.83
C SER A 27 0.62 -4.60 7.35
N ILE A 28 0.72 -4.32 6.05
CA ILE A 28 0.51 -2.95 5.54
C ILE A 28 -0.91 -2.44 5.79
N SER A 29 -1.93 -3.29 5.60
CA SER A 29 -3.33 -2.95 5.86
C SER A 29 -3.57 -2.65 7.33
N GLU A 30 -2.98 -3.45 8.22
CA GLU A 30 -3.11 -3.31 9.67
C GLU A 30 -2.38 -2.07 10.21
N ILE A 31 -1.18 -1.80 9.71
CA ILE A 31 -0.38 -0.63 10.10
C ILE A 31 -1.10 0.67 9.73
N ILE A 32 -1.56 0.81 8.48
CA ILE A 32 -2.27 2.01 8.04
C ILE A 32 -3.57 2.19 8.83
N SER A 33 -4.30 1.09 9.10
CA SER A 33 -5.55 1.14 9.88
C SER A 33 -5.29 1.52 11.34
N THR A 34 -4.23 0.99 11.95
CA THR A 34 -3.79 1.37 13.31
C THR A 34 -3.39 2.84 13.38
N GLY A 35 -2.81 3.38 12.30
CA GLY A 35 -2.51 4.80 12.17
C GLY A 35 -3.71 5.71 11.96
N GLY A 36 -4.93 5.18 11.92
CA GLY A 36 -6.18 5.95 11.86
C GLY A 36 -6.82 6.08 10.48
N VAL A 37 -6.26 5.46 9.43
CA VAL A 37 -6.87 5.45 8.08
C VAL A 37 -7.34 4.04 7.73
N PRO A 38 -8.65 3.78 7.57
CA PRO A 38 -9.15 2.47 7.20
C PRO A 38 -8.52 1.96 5.89
N CYS A 39 -7.74 0.89 5.96
CA CYS A 39 -7.06 0.33 4.80
C CYS A 39 -7.38 -1.14 4.64
N SER A 40 -8.00 -1.50 3.50
CA SER A 40 -8.30 -2.90 3.19
C SER A 40 -7.07 -3.67 2.70
N LYS A 41 -7.07 -4.99 2.88
CA LYS A 41 -6.02 -5.88 2.32
C LYS A 41 -5.89 -5.75 0.81
N SER A 42 -6.98 -5.47 0.10
CA SER A 42 -6.97 -5.24 -1.35
C SER A 42 -6.30 -3.91 -1.72
N ARG A 43 -6.51 -2.86 -0.91
CA ARG A 43 -5.84 -1.56 -1.06
C ARG A 43 -4.35 -1.68 -0.79
N ALA A 44 -3.97 -2.35 0.31
CA ALA A 44 -2.59 -2.64 0.64
C ALA A 44 -1.89 -3.48 -0.45
N ASP A 45 -2.57 -4.50 -1.00
CA ASP A 45 -2.06 -5.27 -2.14
C ASP A 45 -1.81 -4.40 -3.38
N ALA A 46 -2.73 -3.48 -3.70
CA ALA A 46 -2.56 -2.54 -4.80
C ALA A 46 -1.37 -1.59 -4.57
N ILE A 47 -1.13 -1.15 -3.33
CA ILE A 47 0.00 -0.29 -2.97
C ILE A 47 1.33 -1.03 -3.15
N ILE A 48 1.47 -2.25 -2.62
CA ILE A 48 2.74 -3.00 -2.65
C ILE A 48 3.12 -3.51 -4.05
N ARG A 49 2.15 -3.70 -4.94
CA ARG A 49 2.40 -4.14 -6.33
C ARG A 49 3.40 -3.26 -7.06
N GLY A 50 4.21 -3.86 -7.93
CA GLY A 50 5.10 -3.12 -8.83
C GLY A 50 4.31 -2.24 -9.80
N ALA A 51 4.85 -1.10 -10.21
CA ALA A 51 4.17 -0.12 -11.06
C ALA A 51 3.67 -0.67 -12.41
N GLY A 52 4.26 -1.78 -12.89
CA GLY A 52 3.87 -2.50 -14.11
C GLY A 52 2.90 -3.69 -13.90
N ALA A 53 2.39 -3.90 -12.68
CA ALA A 53 1.49 -5.01 -12.37
C ALA A 53 0.12 -4.82 -13.05
N THR A 54 0.01 -5.35 -14.26
CA THR A 54 -1.21 -5.34 -15.07
C THR A 54 -1.92 -6.68 -14.94
N LYS A 55 -3.25 -6.67 -14.86
CA LYS A 55 -4.06 -7.88 -15.04
C LYS A 55 -4.94 -7.69 -16.26
N ASN A 56 -5.09 -8.73 -17.06
CA ASN A 56 -6.10 -8.75 -18.10
C ASN A 56 -7.47 -8.76 -17.43
N ALA A 57 -8.36 -7.87 -17.85
CA ALA A 57 -9.76 -7.94 -17.47
C ALA A 57 -10.35 -9.23 -18.10
N THR A 58 -10.78 -10.17 -17.25
CA THR A 58 -11.40 -11.43 -17.66
C THR A 58 -12.85 -11.45 -17.15
N GLY A 59 -13.81 -11.61 -18.07
CA GLY A 59 -15.26 -11.65 -17.80
C GLY A 59 -16.04 -11.02 -18.96
N ASN A 60 -17.35 -11.30 -19.08
CA ASN A 60 -18.27 -10.76 -20.10
C ASN A 60 -18.60 -9.26 -19.86
N SER A 61 -17.58 -8.44 -19.65
CA SER A 61 -17.69 -6.98 -19.60
C SER A 61 -17.06 -6.39 -20.86
N ASP A 62 -17.53 -5.24 -21.32
CA ASP A 62 -17.03 -4.53 -22.52
C ASP A 62 -15.53 -4.17 -22.47
N LEU A 63 -14.88 -4.43 -21.33
CA LEU A 63 -13.47 -4.22 -21.07
C LEU A 63 -12.63 -5.51 -21.13
N ALA A 64 -13.23 -6.65 -21.49
CA ALA A 64 -12.54 -7.92 -21.65
C ALA A 64 -11.35 -7.78 -22.61
N GLY A 65 -10.15 -8.13 -22.14
CA GLY A 65 -8.90 -7.96 -22.91
C GLY A 65 -8.15 -6.64 -22.69
N SER A 66 -8.72 -5.66 -21.98
CA SER A 66 -7.99 -4.45 -21.58
C SER A 66 -7.00 -4.75 -20.43
N ARG A 67 -5.81 -4.13 -20.49
CA ARG A 67 -4.79 -4.20 -19.42
C ARG A 67 -5.08 -3.12 -18.39
N THR A 68 -5.71 -3.48 -17.27
CA THR A 68 -5.93 -2.53 -16.18
C THR A 68 -4.73 -2.51 -15.24
N ASN A 69 -4.20 -1.32 -14.94
CA ASN A 69 -3.15 -1.18 -13.93
C ASN A 69 -3.75 -1.45 -12.54
N ARG A 70 -3.12 -2.35 -11.78
CA ARG A 70 -3.53 -2.69 -10.41
C ARG A 70 -2.65 -2.06 -9.35
N ALA A 71 -1.59 -1.35 -9.75
CA ALA A 71 -0.77 -0.59 -8.83
C ALA A 71 -1.48 0.70 -8.44
N ALA A 72 -1.49 0.99 -7.15
CA ALA A 72 -1.98 2.24 -6.60
C ALA A 72 -0.84 3.00 -5.93
N THR A 73 -0.89 4.33 -5.98
CA THR A 73 -0.05 5.18 -5.14
C THR A 73 -0.77 5.44 -3.82
N VAL A 74 0.01 5.55 -2.74
CA VAL A 74 -0.49 6.03 -1.45
C VAL A 74 -0.85 7.50 -1.52
N THR A 75 -1.83 7.92 -0.75
CA THR A 75 -2.06 9.34 -0.46
C THR A 75 -1.15 9.82 0.68
N PRO A 76 -0.99 11.14 0.89
CA PRO A 76 -0.25 11.66 2.03
C PRO A 76 -0.82 11.19 3.38
N GLU A 77 -2.14 11.05 3.49
CA GLU A 77 -2.83 10.59 4.69
C GLU A 77 -2.54 9.11 4.97
N GLU A 78 -2.59 8.26 3.93
CA GLU A 78 -2.24 6.84 4.04
C GLU A 78 -0.77 6.66 4.44
N PHE A 79 0.13 7.49 3.91
CA PHE A 79 1.54 7.46 4.28
C PHE A 79 1.76 7.93 5.72
N ASN A 80 1.10 9.00 6.16
CA ASN A 80 1.20 9.47 7.54
C ASN A 80 0.65 8.44 8.53
N ALA A 81 -0.51 7.85 8.22
CA ALA A 81 -1.06 6.75 9.00
C ALA A 81 -0.12 5.54 9.03
N PHE A 82 0.53 5.19 7.91
CA PHE A 82 1.56 4.16 7.91
C PHE A 82 2.68 4.45 8.93
N CYS A 83 3.21 5.68 8.95
CA CYS A 83 4.25 6.09 9.88
C CYS A 83 3.79 6.04 11.35
N LEU A 84 2.57 6.50 11.64
CA LEU A 84 2.00 6.50 12.99
C LEU A 84 1.70 5.09 13.51
N GLY A 85 1.17 4.22 12.65
CA GLY A 85 0.83 2.84 13.00
C GLY A 85 2.03 1.90 13.08
N LEU A 86 3.20 2.31 12.58
CA LEU A 86 4.37 1.45 12.48
C LEU A 86 4.88 0.99 13.84
N LYS A 87 5.10 1.92 14.77
CA LYS A 87 5.61 1.58 16.11
C LYS A 87 4.64 0.69 16.90
N PRO A 88 3.33 1.00 17.00
CA PRO A 88 2.36 0.12 17.66
C PRO A 88 2.32 -1.30 17.08
N PHE A 89 2.48 -1.45 15.77
CA PHE A 89 2.53 -2.75 15.11
C PHE A 89 3.82 -3.51 15.43
N LEU A 90 4.98 -2.84 15.43
CA LEU A 90 6.25 -3.48 15.81
C LEU A 90 6.22 -3.91 17.29
N ASP A 91 5.68 -3.08 18.16
CA ASP A 91 5.54 -3.39 19.59
C ASP A 91 4.55 -4.56 19.84
N SER A 92 3.66 -4.88 18.89
CA SER A 92 2.71 -6.01 19.00
C SER A 92 3.29 -7.35 18.53
N ILE A 93 4.32 -7.34 17.69
CA ILE A 93 5.00 -8.55 17.19
C ILE A 93 6.22 -8.96 18.05
N ASP A 94 6.77 -8.02 18.83
CA ASP A 94 7.86 -8.29 19.79
C ASP A 94 7.38 -8.89 21.12
N ARG A 95 6.07 -9.11 21.29
CA ARG A 95 5.45 -9.76 22.45
C ARG A 95 5.12 -11.22 22.18
#